data_AF-A0A931AF56-F1
#
_entry.id   AF-A0A931AF56-F1
#
_cell.length_a   1.000
_cell.length_b   1.000
_cell.length_c   1.000
_cell.angle_alpha   90.00
_cell.angle_beta   90.00
_cell.angle_gamma   90.00
#
_symmetry.space_group_name_H-M   'P 1'
#
loop_
_entity.id
_entity.type
_entity.pdbx_description
1 polymer ?
#
loop_
_entity_poly.entity_id
_entity_poly.type
_entity_poly.pdbx_seq_one_letter_code
_entity_poly.pdbx_strand_id
1 'polypeptide(L)'
;MRSDEAVPLDESGTPVSAAVGEAFTDGTLELDASERAFTSYLQAEQEHGRIKTDADVESLALVLVGAAHQLLLTRGPHATDLRDRMHRTVTALITAVTPQV
;
A
#
# COMPACT_ATOMS: atom_id res chain seq x y z
N MET A 1 17.33 -22.95 1.62
CA MET A 1 16.61 -22.93 2.91
C MET A 1 16.01 -21.53 3.03
N ARG A 2 14.78 -21.36 2.54
CA ARG A 2 14.06 -20.08 2.54
C ARG A 2 13.19 -20.12 3.79
N SER A 3 13.55 -19.34 4.81
CA SER A 3 12.77 -19.23 6.03
C SER A 3 11.37 -18.75 5.65
N ASP A 4 10.39 -19.47 6.17
CA ASP A 4 8.96 -19.30 5.99
C ASP A 4 8.55 -18.01 6.72
N GLU A 5 8.51 -16.88 5.99
CA GLU A 5 7.96 -15.61 6.48
C GLU A 5 6.43 -15.78 6.50
N ALA A 6 5.88 -16.05 7.69
CA ALA A 6 4.46 -16.24 7.89
C ALA A 6 3.70 -14.99 7.41
N VAL A 7 3.02 -15.10 6.28
CA VAL A 7 2.23 -14.01 5.71
C VAL A 7 1.14 -13.66 6.72
N PRO A 8 1.03 -12.40 7.18
CA PRO A 8 -0.01 -12.01 8.11
C PRO A 8 -1.37 -12.28 7.47
N LEU A 9 -2.19 -13.02 8.20
CA LEU A 9 -3.54 -13.41 7.80
C LEU A 9 -4.52 -12.51 8.54
N ASP A 10 -5.62 -12.14 7.89
CA ASP A 10 -6.75 -11.53 8.60
C ASP A 10 -7.55 -12.58 9.40
N GLU A 11 -8.59 -12.15 10.11
CA GLU A 11 -9.48 -13.01 10.92
C GLU A 11 -10.16 -14.15 10.12
N SER A 12 -10.07 -14.13 8.78
CA SER A 12 -10.61 -15.15 7.86
C SER A 12 -9.55 -16.12 7.31
N GLY A 13 -8.27 -15.94 7.63
CA GLY A 13 -7.17 -16.79 7.16
C GLY A 13 -6.66 -16.43 5.76
N THR A 14 -7.07 -15.29 5.21
CA THR A 14 -6.65 -14.80 3.90
C THR A 14 -5.36 -14.00 4.05
N PRO A 15 -4.34 -14.20 3.20
CA PRO A 15 -3.17 -13.33 3.22
C PRO A 15 -3.64 -11.88 3.01
N VAL A 16 -3.26 -10.98 3.91
CA VAL A 16 -3.74 -9.57 3.92
C VAL A 16 -3.57 -8.91 2.55
N SER A 17 -2.53 -9.27 1.80
CA SER A 17 -2.30 -8.79 0.43
C SER A 17 -3.38 -9.21 -0.58
N ALA A 18 -3.96 -10.41 -0.43
CA ALA A 18 -5.08 -10.86 -1.26
C ALA A 18 -6.39 -10.16 -0.88
N ALA A 19 -6.66 -9.98 0.42
CA ALA A 19 -7.83 -9.25 0.91
C ALA A 19 -7.82 -7.77 0.46
N VAL A 20 -6.64 -7.12 0.51
CA VAL A 20 -6.45 -5.77 -0.02
C VAL A 20 -6.69 -5.71 -1.52
N GLY A 21 -6.20 -6.71 -2.28
CA GLY A 21 -6.44 -6.80 -3.72
C GLY A 21 -7.92 -6.94 -4.09
N GLU A 22 -8.67 -7.73 -3.32
CA GLU A 22 -10.10 -7.97 -3.54
C GLU A 22 -10.94 -6.72 -3.19
N ALA A 23 -10.72 -6.10 -2.03
CA ALA A 23 -11.40 -4.87 -1.63
C ALA A 23 -11.11 -3.70 -2.60
N PHE A 24 -9.90 -3.64 -3.15
CA PHE A 24 -9.55 -2.67 -4.19
C PHE A 24 -10.30 -2.92 -5.50
N THR A 25 -10.55 -4.19 -5.85
CA THR A 25 -11.27 -4.59 -7.07
C THR A 25 -12.77 -4.33 -6.95
N ASP A 26 -13.33 -4.48 -5.75
CA ASP A 26 -14.74 -4.29 -5.44
C ASP A 26 -15.09 -2.81 -5.13
N GLY A 27 -14.08 -1.95 -4.94
CA GLY A 27 -14.27 -0.52 -4.67
C GLY A 27 -14.88 -0.22 -3.30
N THR A 28 -14.96 -1.23 -2.43
CA THR A 28 -15.57 -1.18 -1.09
C THR A 28 -14.61 -0.77 0.02
N LEU A 29 -13.39 -0.41 -0.35
CA LEU A 29 -12.40 0.18 0.53
C LEU A 29 -12.92 1.51 1.13
N GLU A 30 -13.64 1.42 2.26
CA GLU A 30 -13.83 2.56 3.13
C GLU A 30 -12.44 3.12 3.47
N LEU A 31 -12.28 4.43 3.33
CA LEU A 31 -10.98 5.11 3.40
C LEU A 31 -10.21 4.70 4.66
N ASP A 32 -10.89 4.69 5.81
CA ASP A 32 -10.35 4.29 7.11
C ASP A 32 -9.92 2.81 7.16
N ALA A 33 -10.66 1.91 6.52
CA ALA A 33 -10.30 0.49 6.47
C ALA A 33 -9.07 0.26 5.58
N SER A 34 -8.96 1.01 4.49
CA SER A 34 -7.80 1.02 3.60
C SER A 34 -6.56 1.50 4.33
N GLU A 35 -6.66 2.65 5.01
CA GLU A 35 -5.54 3.23 5.75
C GLU A 35 -5.03 2.26 6.82
N ARG A 36 -5.93 1.64 7.60
CA ARG A 36 -5.53 0.62 8.60
C ARG A 36 -4.80 -0.56 7.96
N ALA A 37 -5.31 -1.09 6.85
CA ALA A 37 -4.67 -2.22 6.17
C ALA A 37 -3.27 -1.86 5.65
N PHE A 38 -3.13 -0.66 5.06
CA PHE A 38 -1.83 -0.16 4.60
C PHE A 38 -0.87 0.09 5.77
N THR A 39 -1.34 0.68 6.87
CA THR A 39 -0.51 0.87 8.08
C THR A 39 0.03 -0.46 8.60
N SER A 40 -0.83 -1.47 8.79
CA SER A 40 -0.40 -2.80 9.27
C SER A 40 0.61 -3.45 8.32
N TYR A 41 0.41 -3.33 7.01
CA TYR A 41 1.36 -3.85 6.02
C TYR A 41 2.70 -3.11 6.10
N LEU A 42 2.70 -1.78 6.12
CA LEU A 42 3.92 -0.97 6.17
C LEU A 42 4.70 -1.15 7.48
N GLN A 43 4.00 -1.42 8.59
CA GLN A 43 4.63 -1.81 9.85
C GLN A 43 5.39 -3.13 9.71
N ALA A 44 4.76 -4.16 9.12
CA ALA A 44 5.45 -5.42 8.85
C ALA A 44 6.67 -5.20 7.93
N GLU A 45 6.56 -4.36 6.90
CA GLU A 45 7.67 -4.01 6.00
C GLU A 45 8.82 -3.29 6.73
N GLN A 46 8.50 -2.44 7.71
CA GLN A 46 9.47 -1.77 8.57
C GLN A 46 10.18 -2.76 9.51
N GLU A 47 9.44 -3.71 10.10
CA GLU A 47 10.00 -4.79 10.93
C GLU A 47 10.96 -5.69 10.15
N HIS A 48 10.66 -5.96 8.87
CA HIS A 48 11.55 -6.70 7.97
C HIS A 48 12.74 -5.86 7.43
N GLY A 49 12.83 -4.57 7.80
CA GLY A 49 13.89 -3.66 7.36
C GLY A 49 13.80 -3.23 5.89
N ARG A 50 12.66 -3.48 5.22
CA ARG A 50 12.40 -3.01 3.84
C ARG A 50 12.04 -1.52 3.83
N ILE A 51 11.46 -1.03 4.92
CA ILE A 51 11.22 0.40 5.20
C ILE A 51 12.14 0.85 6.35
N LYS A 52 12.63 2.09 6.30
CA LYS A 52 13.45 2.66 7.38
C LYS A 52 12.69 2.63 8.71
N THR A 53 13.38 2.32 9.80
CA THR A 53 12.81 2.22 11.16
C THR A 53 12.31 3.54 11.72
N ASP A 54 12.74 4.68 11.16
CA ASP A 54 12.30 6.03 11.53
C ASP A 54 11.21 6.59 10.61
N ALA A 55 10.74 5.81 9.63
CA ALA A 55 9.65 6.22 8.76
C ALA A 55 8.32 6.26 9.53
N ASP A 56 7.57 7.35 9.35
CA ASP A 56 6.19 7.46 9.81
C ASP A 56 5.27 6.65 8.87
N VAL A 57 4.95 5.43 9.29
CA VAL A 57 4.15 4.47 8.54
C VAL A 57 2.68 4.87 8.41
N GLU A 58 2.12 5.59 9.39
CA GLU A 58 0.73 6.06 9.35
C GLU A 58 0.58 7.18 8.32
N SER A 59 1.50 8.16 8.35
CA SER A 59 1.54 9.21 7.33
C SER A 59 1.77 8.66 5.93
N LEU A 60 2.60 7.61 5.79
CA LEU A 60 2.82 6.96 4.51
C LEU A 60 1.57 6.24 3.99
N ALA A 61 0.84 5.55 4.86
CA ALA A 61 -0.43 4.90 4.51
C ALA A 61 -1.46 5.94 4.02
N LEU A 62 -1.64 7.03 4.76
CA LEU A 62 -2.54 8.13 4.39
C LEU A 62 -2.20 8.69 3.00
N VAL A 63 -0.92 8.97 2.73
CA VAL A 63 -0.50 9.55 1.45
C VAL A 63 -0.68 8.56 0.30
N LEU A 64 -0.42 7.26 0.51
CA LEU A 64 -0.65 6.23 -0.51
C LEU A 64 -2.13 6.12 -0.87
N VAL A 65 -2.99 6.00 0.14
CA VAL A 65 -4.45 5.88 -0.04
C VAL A 65 -5.01 7.16 -0.66
N GLY A 66 -4.63 8.33 -0.17
CA GLY A 66 -5.07 9.63 -0.70
C GLY A 66 -4.63 9.86 -2.15
N ALA A 67 -3.39 9.50 -2.50
CA ALA A 67 -2.90 9.61 -3.88
C ALA A 67 -3.65 8.65 -4.82
N ALA A 68 -3.92 7.41 -4.40
CA ALA A 68 -4.70 6.47 -5.18
C ALA A 68 -6.11 7.00 -5.45
N HIS A 69 -6.80 7.50 -4.42
CA HIS A 69 -8.11 8.14 -4.55
C HIS A 69 -8.08 9.33 -5.50
N GLN A 70 -7.08 10.21 -5.37
CA GLN A 70 -6.96 11.37 -6.25
C GLN A 70 -6.77 10.98 -7.72
N LEU A 71 -6.00 9.93 -8.00
CA LEU A 71 -5.80 9.43 -9.37
C LEU A 71 -7.08 8.83 -9.97
N LEU A 72 -7.91 8.18 -9.14
CA LEU A 72 -9.21 7.68 -9.55
C LEU A 72 -10.19 8.82 -9.84
N LEU A 73 -10.25 9.82 -8.96
CA LEU A 73 -11.14 10.99 -9.11
C LEU A 73 -10.77 11.87 -10.30
N THR A 74 -9.48 11.97 -10.63
CA THR A 74 -8.98 12.87 -11.69
C THR A 74 -8.82 12.19 -13.05
N ARG A 75 -9.39 10.98 -13.24
CA ARG A 75 -9.36 10.28 -14.53
C ARG A 75 -10.21 11.02 -15.57
N GLY A 76 -9.56 11.83 -16.39
CA GLY A 76 -10.15 12.46 -17.57
C GLY A 76 -10.16 11.55 -18.81
N PRO A 77 -10.93 11.90 -19.86
CA PRO A 77 -11.02 11.12 -21.11
C PRO A 77 -9.71 11.03 -21.91
N HIS A 78 -8.70 11.84 -21.57
CA HIS A 78 -7.34 11.81 -22.13
C HIS A 78 -6.26 11.50 -21.09
N ALA A 79 -6.64 11.01 -19.90
CA ALA A 79 -5.67 10.71 -18.86
C ALA A 79 -4.72 9.59 -19.32
N THR A 80 -3.41 9.82 -19.13
CA THR A 80 -2.36 8.79 -19.21
C THR A 80 -2.80 7.52 -18.48
N ASP A 81 -2.32 6.35 -18.92
CA ASP A 81 -2.68 5.06 -18.32
C ASP A 81 -2.64 5.16 -16.77
N LEU A 82 -3.82 4.99 -16.17
CA LEU A 82 -4.02 5.08 -14.72
C LEU A 82 -3.05 4.15 -13.98
N ARG A 83 -2.77 2.98 -14.57
CA ARG A 83 -1.82 2.00 -14.03
C ARG A 83 -0.42 2.59 -13.97
N ASP A 84 0.05 3.21 -15.05
CA ASP A 84 1.39 3.80 -15.12
C ASP A 84 1.55 4.96 -14.15
N ARG A 85 0.48 5.74 -13.95
CA ARG A 85 0.50 6.88 -13.03
C ARG A 85 0.43 6.41 -11.57
N MET A 86 -0.38 5.39 -11.28
CA MET A 86 -0.43 4.74 -9.96
C MET A 86 0.95 4.17 -9.62
N HIS A 87 1.52 3.36 -10.51
CA HIS A 87 2.81 2.72 -10.32
C HIS A 87 3.91 3.76 -10.03
N ARG A 88 4.04 4.80 -10.88
CA ARG A 88 5.04 5.86 -10.66
C ARG A 88 4.88 6.58 -9.32
N THR A 89 3.65 6.85 -8.92
CA THR A 89 3.36 7.52 -7.65
C THR A 89 3.77 6.66 -6.46
N VAL A 90 3.35 5.38 -6.47
CA VAL A 90 3.71 4.42 -5.41
C VAL A 90 5.23 4.24 -5.36
N THR A 91 5.90 4.05 -6.50
CA THR A 91 7.37 3.92 -6.54
C THR A 91 8.05 5.13 -5.91
N ALA A 92 7.65 6.35 -6.28
CA ALA A 92 8.27 7.56 -5.74
C ALA A 92 8.11 7.68 -4.22
N LEU A 93 6.91 7.36 -3.69
CA LEU A 93 6.61 7.40 -2.26
C LEU A 93 7.41 6.34 -1.48
N ILE A 94 7.47 5.10 -2.01
CA ILE A 94 8.21 4.01 -1.37
C ILE A 94 9.72 4.26 -1.41
N THR A 95 10.26 4.74 -2.54
CA THR A 95 11.70 5.05 -2.65
C THR A 95 12.17 6.06 -1.61
N ALA A 96 11.31 7.00 -1.20
CA ALA A 96 11.66 7.98 -0.17
C ALA A 96 11.90 7.35 1.22
N VAL A 97 11.21 6.25 1.51
CA VAL A 97 11.23 5.57 2.82
C VAL A 97 12.03 4.26 2.82
N THR A 98 12.51 3.79 1.67
CA THR A 98 13.42 2.65 1.61
C THR A 98 14.85 3.05 2.02
N PRO A 99 15.60 2.19 2.72
CA PRO A 99 17.01 2.41 3.01
C PRO A 99 17.82 2.65 1.73
N GLN A 100 18.71 3.65 1.74
CA GLN A 100 19.66 3.86 0.65
C GLN A 100 20.88 2.99 0.94
N VAL A 101 21.18 2.05 0.04
CA VAL A 101 22.36 1.16 0.13
C VAL A 101 23.61 1.87 -0.38
#